data_AF-A0A5E6MAY7-F1
#
_entry.id   AF-A0A5E6MAY7-F1
#
_cell.length_a   1.000
_cell.length_b   1.000
_cell.length_c   1.000
_cell.angle_alpha   90.00
_cell.angle_beta   90.00
_cell.angle_gamma   90.00
#
_symmetry.space_group_name_H-M   'P 1'
#
loop_
_entity.id
_entity.type
_entity.pdbx_description
1 polymer ?
#
loop_
_entity_poly.entity_id
_entity_poly.type
_entity_poly.pdbx_seq_one_letter_code
_entity_poly.pdbx_strand_id
1 'polypeptide(L)'
;MWRKLPSASKAEALEGTMLAVRKSAECARTKLDWLESRHTFSFDRYRDPASMGFSVLRVINDDRISLGAGFPTHPHRNMEILTWVLSGGLEHRESSENGWRIRPEEAQRMTAGRGGTHSEFHPGRASRCTCCKSGSFSLTRASCPTTSSAASRKQNVGEECA
;
A
#
# COMPACT_ATOMS: atom_id res chain seq x y z
N MET A 1 -39.49 4.50 -36.88
CA MET A 1 -39.67 5.40 -35.72
C MET A 1 -38.71 4.93 -34.63
N TRP A 2 -37.49 5.48 -34.57
CA TRP A 2 -36.48 5.08 -33.57
C TRP A 2 -36.54 6.07 -32.41
N ARG A 3 -37.01 5.64 -31.24
CA ARG A 3 -37.03 6.49 -30.04
C ARG A 3 -35.59 6.63 -29.52
N LYS A 4 -35.08 7.86 -29.47
CA LYS A 4 -33.88 8.19 -28.69
C LYS A 4 -34.16 7.84 -27.22
N LEU A 5 -33.31 6.98 -26.64
CA LEU A 5 -33.23 6.85 -25.19
C LEU A 5 -32.67 8.16 -24.64
N PRO A 6 -33.24 8.72 -23.56
CA PRO A 6 -32.67 9.92 -22.94
C PRO A 6 -31.27 9.58 -22.40
N SER A 7 -30.28 10.41 -22.73
CA SER A 7 -28.99 10.36 -22.04
C SER A 7 -29.20 10.97 -20.65
N ALA A 8 -29.04 10.15 -19.60
CA ALA A 8 -28.98 10.68 -18.24
C ALA A 8 -27.89 11.75 -18.17
N SER A 9 -28.23 12.90 -17.60
CA SER A 9 -27.27 13.96 -17.38
C SER A 9 -26.19 13.49 -16.41
N LYS A 10 -24.97 14.02 -16.55
CA LYS A 10 -23.86 13.72 -15.62
C LYS A 10 -24.21 14.05 -14.16
N ALA A 11 -25.20 14.93 -13.94
CA ALA A 11 -25.72 15.29 -12.61
C ALA A 11 -26.62 14.19 -12.01
N GLU A 12 -27.51 13.59 -12.80
CA GLU A 12 -28.36 12.46 -12.35
C GLU A 12 -27.51 11.21 -12.02
N ALA A 13 -26.37 11.03 -12.68
CA ALA A 13 -25.42 9.97 -12.35
C ALA A 13 -24.69 10.19 -11.01
N LEU A 14 -24.63 11.43 -10.50
CA LEU A 14 -23.93 11.78 -9.26
C LEU A 14 -24.86 11.79 -8.04
N GLU A 15 -26.18 11.86 -8.25
CA GLU A 15 -27.20 12.02 -7.19
C GLU A 15 -27.36 10.78 -6.28
N GLY A 16 -26.64 9.69 -6.56
CA GLY A 16 -26.59 8.47 -5.74
C GLY A 16 -25.20 8.12 -5.18
N THR A 17 -24.16 8.94 -5.40
CA THR A 17 -22.82 8.60 -4.90
C THR A 17 -22.67 9.08 -3.46
N MET A 18 -23.02 8.22 -2.49
CA MET A 18 -22.67 8.46 -1.09
C MET A 18 -21.15 8.50 -0.94
N LEU A 19 -20.60 9.70 -0.79
CA LEU A 19 -19.20 9.91 -0.47
C LEU A 19 -19.00 9.68 1.03
N ALA A 20 -18.43 8.53 1.39
CA ALA A 20 -18.01 8.26 2.76
C ALA A 20 -16.61 8.84 3.01
N VAL A 21 -16.50 9.80 3.94
CA VAL A 21 -15.21 10.36 4.37
C VAL A 21 -14.73 9.61 5.61
N ARG A 22 -13.49 9.11 5.56
CA ARG A 22 -12.80 8.52 6.72
C ARG A 22 -11.59 9.35 7.07
N LYS A 23 -11.57 9.95 8.26
CA LYS A 23 -10.46 10.82 8.68
C LYS A 23 -9.31 9.97 9.22
N SER A 24 -8.07 10.43 9.03
CA SER A 24 -6.88 9.72 9.54
C SER A 24 -6.92 9.50 11.07
N ALA A 25 -7.57 10.41 11.82
CA ALA A 25 -7.73 10.27 13.27
C ALA A 25 -8.71 9.16 13.68
N GLU A 26 -9.58 8.72 12.76
CA GLU A 26 -10.57 7.66 12.97
C GLU A 26 -10.01 6.28 12.55
N CYS A 27 -8.82 6.24 11.92
CA CYS A 27 -8.14 5.00 11.59
C CYS A 27 -7.66 4.30 12.85
N ALA A 28 -7.73 2.97 12.85
CA ALA A 28 -7.18 2.18 13.94
C ALA A 28 -5.66 2.36 14.01
N ARG A 29 -5.10 2.27 15.21
CA ARG A 29 -3.69 2.57 15.46
C ARG A 29 -2.99 1.39 16.10
N THR A 30 -1.84 1.03 15.55
CA THR A 30 -0.87 0.14 16.18
C THR A 30 0.31 0.97 16.63
N LYS A 31 0.67 0.89 17.92
CA LYS A 31 1.84 1.60 18.47
C LYS A 31 2.72 0.60 19.20
N LEU A 32 3.90 0.38 18.65
CA LEU A 32 5.00 -0.41 19.21
C LEU A 32 6.19 0.53 19.44
N ASP A 33 7.21 0.06 20.16
CA ASP A 33 8.43 0.85 20.42
C ASP A 33 9.10 1.35 19.14
N TRP A 34 8.97 0.59 18.05
CA TRP A 34 9.62 0.89 16.77
C TRP A 34 8.64 1.29 15.64
N LEU A 35 7.33 1.12 15.83
CA LEU A 35 6.30 1.30 14.78
C LEU A 35 5.13 2.13 15.29
N GLU A 36 4.77 3.20 14.57
CA GLU A 36 3.45 3.83 14.65
C GLU A 36 2.74 3.61 13.31
N SER A 37 1.69 2.79 13.30
CA SER A 37 0.90 2.48 12.11
C SER A 37 -0.54 2.94 12.25
N ARG A 38 -1.13 3.45 11.17
CA ARG A 38 -2.56 3.75 11.05
C ARG A 38 -3.19 2.89 9.97
N HIS A 39 -4.24 2.15 10.32
CA HIS A 39 -4.93 1.22 9.43
C HIS A 39 -6.27 1.81 8.97
N THR A 40 -6.41 2.02 7.66
CA THR A 40 -7.68 2.47 7.06
C THR A 40 -8.73 1.36 7.09
N PHE A 41 -8.31 0.13 6.82
CA PHE A 41 -9.15 -1.07 6.83
C PHE A 41 -8.71 -2.03 7.93
N SER A 42 -9.54 -3.04 8.19
CA SER A 42 -9.22 -4.16 9.08
C SER A 42 -7.90 -4.81 8.69
N PHE A 43 -6.98 -4.89 9.64
CA PHE A 43 -5.63 -5.42 9.43
C PHE A 43 -5.06 -5.98 10.73
N ASP A 44 -4.32 -7.09 10.62
CA ASP A 44 -3.76 -7.82 11.76
C ASP A 44 -4.81 -8.06 12.88
N ARG A 45 -4.59 -7.51 14.09
CA ARG A 45 -5.50 -7.66 15.23
C ARG A 45 -6.70 -6.71 15.20
N TYR A 46 -6.66 -5.68 14.37
CA TYR A 46 -7.76 -4.74 14.23
C TYR A 46 -8.82 -5.28 13.27
N ARG A 47 -10.06 -5.39 13.75
CA ARG A 47 -11.20 -5.90 12.98
C ARG A 47 -12.41 -4.98 13.11
N ASP A 48 -12.85 -4.45 11.98
CA ASP A 48 -14.08 -3.70 11.80
C ASP A 48 -14.79 -4.23 10.54
N PRO A 49 -15.94 -4.93 10.69
CA PRO A 49 -16.70 -5.46 9.57
C PRO A 49 -17.17 -4.41 8.57
N ALA A 50 -17.36 -3.15 8.99
CA ALA A 50 -17.73 -2.05 8.10
C ALA A 50 -16.54 -1.54 7.27
N SER A 51 -15.31 -1.83 7.69
CA SER A 51 -14.07 -1.33 7.09
C SER A 51 -13.17 -2.49 6.64
N MET A 52 -13.71 -3.40 5.83
CA MET A 52 -12.99 -4.59 5.35
C MET A 52 -12.16 -4.37 4.07
N GLY A 53 -12.35 -3.25 3.39
CA GLY A 53 -11.72 -2.92 2.13
C GLY A 53 -12.66 -2.12 1.23
N PHE A 54 -12.14 -1.64 0.11
CA PHE A 54 -12.89 -0.93 -0.92
C PHE A 54 -12.57 -1.52 -2.29
N SER A 55 -13.54 -2.17 -2.92
CA SER A 55 -13.31 -2.92 -4.17
C SER A 55 -12.15 -3.94 -3.98
N VAL A 56 -11.10 -3.85 -4.80
CA VAL A 56 -9.89 -4.69 -4.73
C VAL A 56 -8.88 -4.23 -3.67
N LEU A 57 -9.06 -3.02 -3.11
CA LEU A 57 -8.16 -2.48 -2.09
C LEU A 57 -8.50 -3.04 -0.73
N ARG A 58 -7.54 -3.74 -0.12
CA ARG A 58 -7.74 -4.45 1.15
C ARG A 58 -7.02 -3.82 2.33
N VAL A 59 -5.84 -3.27 2.09
CA VAL A 59 -5.03 -2.66 3.16
C VAL A 59 -4.52 -1.31 2.66
N ILE A 60 -4.63 -0.31 3.53
CA ILE A 60 -3.92 0.96 3.41
C ILE A 60 -3.38 1.28 4.80
N ASN A 61 -2.06 1.23 4.95
CA ASN A 61 -1.38 1.58 6.19
C ASN A 61 -0.53 2.83 5.98
N ASP A 62 -0.56 3.73 6.96
CA ASP A 62 0.39 4.83 7.11
C ASP A 62 1.35 4.44 8.25
N ASP A 63 2.56 4.03 7.89
CA ASP A 63 3.56 3.46 8.79
C ASP A 63 4.70 4.43 9.05
N ARG A 64 5.04 4.64 10.32
CA ARG A 64 6.26 5.31 10.76
C ARG A 64 7.18 4.30 11.43
N ILE A 65 8.32 4.06 10.80
CA ILE A 65 9.27 3.02 11.21
C ILE A 65 10.52 3.69 11.80
N SER A 66 10.91 3.26 12.99
CA SER A 66 12.12 3.73 13.68
C SER A 66 13.39 3.31 12.95
N LEU A 67 14.47 4.06 13.15
CA LEU A 67 15.75 3.80 12.48
C LEU A 67 16.31 2.42 12.82
N GLY A 68 16.75 1.67 11.81
CA GLY A 68 17.29 0.32 11.99
C GLY A 68 16.25 -0.76 12.28
N ALA A 69 14.98 -0.39 12.48
CA ALA A 69 13.89 -1.31 12.71
C ALA A 69 13.12 -1.59 11.41
N GLY A 70 12.25 -2.60 11.46
CA GLY A 70 11.51 -3.02 10.29
C GLY A 70 10.70 -4.28 10.50
N PHE A 71 10.06 -4.70 9.41
CA PHE A 71 9.34 -5.95 9.32
C PHE A 71 10.32 -7.07 8.94
N PRO A 72 10.51 -8.08 9.81
CA PRO A 72 11.36 -9.22 9.50
C PRO A 72 10.77 -10.02 8.34
N THR A 73 11.54 -10.98 7.82
CA THR A 73 11.09 -11.80 6.69
C THR A 73 9.74 -12.46 6.95
N HIS A 74 8.75 -12.15 6.11
CA HIS A 74 7.38 -12.66 6.22
C HIS A 74 6.79 -12.99 4.84
N PRO A 75 5.79 -13.90 4.78
CA PRO A 75 5.23 -14.35 3.52
C PRO A 75 4.07 -13.48 3.01
N HIS A 76 3.99 -13.34 1.69
CA HIS A 76 2.79 -12.86 0.99
C HIS A 76 2.45 -13.76 -0.19
N ARG A 77 1.17 -13.80 -0.55
CA ARG A 77 0.65 -14.61 -1.65
C ARG A 77 -0.63 -13.99 -2.22
N ASN A 78 -0.83 -14.09 -3.54
CA ASN A 78 -2.03 -13.62 -4.24
C ASN A 78 -2.36 -12.14 -3.98
N MET A 79 -1.35 -11.28 -3.93
CA MET A 79 -1.52 -9.85 -3.70
C MET A 79 -0.49 -9.01 -4.45
N GLU A 80 -0.91 -7.80 -4.80
CA GLU A 80 -0.03 -6.72 -5.22
C GLU A 80 0.16 -5.79 -4.03
N ILE A 81 1.41 -5.45 -3.75
CA ILE A 81 1.78 -4.52 -2.68
C ILE A 81 2.45 -3.32 -3.34
N LEU A 82 1.90 -2.13 -3.08
CA LEU A 82 2.49 -0.86 -3.46
C LEU A 82 3.00 -0.19 -2.20
N THR A 83 4.28 0.12 -2.18
CA THR A 83 4.94 0.84 -1.08
C THR A 83 5.41 2.19 -1.60
N TRP A 84 5.00 3.27 -0.94
CA TRP A 84 5.43 4.63 -1.25
C TRP A 84 6.13 5.24 -0.05
N VAL A 85 7.41 5.61 -0.21
CA VAL A 85 8.20 6.25 0.85
C VAL A 85 8.05 7.77 0.75
N LEU A 86 7.49 8.37 1.80
CA LEU A 86 7.28 9.81 1.91
C LEU A 86 8.52 10.52 2.49
N SER A 87 9.29 9.86 3.34
CA SER A 87 10.52 10.41 3.95
C SER A 87 11.46 9.29 4.41
N GLY A 88 12.75 9.60 4.55
CA GLY A 88 13.76 8.65 5.03
C GLY A 88 14.23 7.67 3.95
N GLY A 89 13.92 6.39 4.12
CA GLY A 89 14.21 5.33 3.16
C GLY A 89 13.77 3.98 3.67
N LEU A 90 13.51 3.04 2.76
CA LEU A 90 13.11 1.68 3.09
C LEU A 90 13.93 0.68 2.29
N GLU A 91 14.65 -0.20 2.96
CA GLU A 91 15.31 -1.34 2.34
C GLU A 91 14.33 -2.49 2.25
N HIS A 92 14.04 -2.93 1.02
CA HIS A 92 13.23 -4.09 0.75
C HIS A 92 14.13 -5.21 0.24
N ARG A 93 13.95 -6.42 0.77
CA ARG A 93 14.67 -7.61 0.31
C ARG A 93 13.72 -8.77 0.12
N GLU A 94 13.62 -9.28 -1.10
CA GLU A 94 12.99 -10.56 -1.41
C GLU A 94 13.97 -11.71 -1.11
N SER A 95 13.49 -12.84 -0.61
CA SER A 95 14.36 -13.95 -0.20
C SER A 95 15.17 -14.56 -1.34
N SER A 96 14.71 -14.47 -2.58
CA SER A 96 15.37 -15.01 -3.77
C SER A 96 16.25 -14.00 -4.51
N GLU A 97 16.27 -12.73 -4.10
CA GLU A 97 16.90 -11.65 -4.85
C GLU A 97 17.76 -10.72 -3.97
N ASN A 98 18.55 -9.87 -4.61
CA ASN A 98 19.27 -8.81 -3.92
C ASN A 98 18.28 -7.76 -3.41
N GLY A 99 18.50 -7.28 -2.19
CA GLY A 99 17.70 -6.19 -1.64
C GLY A 99 17.99 -4.84 -2.31
N TRP A 100 17.03 -3.92 -2.23
CA TRP A 100 17.16 -2.57 -2.78
C TRP A 100 16.54 -1.53 -1.85
N ARG A 101 17.03 -0.28 -1.95
CA ARG A 101 16.55 0.83 -1.14
C ARG A 101 15.59 1.74 -1.88
N ILE A 102 14.34 1.83 -1.43
CA ILE A 102 13.33 2.77 -1.89
C ILE A 102 13.61 4.12 -1.23
N ARG A 103 13.81 5.16 -2.03
CA ARG A 103 14.11 6.52 -1.56
C ARG A 103 12.82 7.33 -1.36
N PRO A 104 12.89 8.48 -0.67
CA PRO A 104 11.77 9.41 -0.63
C PRO A 104 11.28 9.71 -2.05
N GLU A 105 9.96 9.80 -2.21
CA GLU A 105 9.27 10.08 -3.47
C GLU A 105 9.34 8.95 -4.53
N GLU A 106 10.00 7.83 -4.21
CA GLU A 106 9.93 6.59 -5.01
C GLU A 106 8.76 5.72 -4.54
N ALA A 107 8.15 5.01 -5.48
CA ALA A 107 7.22 3.93 -5.21
C ALA A 107 7.80 2.59 -5.68
N GLN A 108 7.47 1.54 -4.96
CA GLN A 108 7.76 0.16 -5.32
C GLN A 108 6.44 -0.59 -5.45
N ARG A 109 6.33 -1.39 -6.50
CA ARG A 109 5.31 -2.43 -6.62
C ARG A 109 5.96 -3.80 -6.48
N MET A 110 5.41 -4.65 -5.62
CA MET A 110 5.71 -6.08 -5.53
C MET A 110 4.48 -6.90 -5.92
N THR A 111 4.64 -7.81 -6.88
CA THR A 111 3.65 -8.82 -7.24
C THR A 111 4.01 -10.11 -6.49
N ALA A 112 3.24 -10.51 -5.47
CA ALA A 112 3.55 -11.73 -4.71
C ALA A 112 3.20 -13.03 -5.48
N GLY A 113 2.25 -12.97 -6.42
CA GLY A 113 1.87 -14.09 -7.27
C GLY A 113 1.58 -15.38 -6.49
N ARG A 114 2.27 -16.47 -6.86
CA ARG A 114 2.14 -17.79 -6.22
C ARG A 114 2.58 -17.84 -4.76
N GLY A 115 3.32 -16.84 -4.31
CA GLY A 115 3.90 -16.77 -2.98
C GLY A 115 5.35 -16.27 -3.04
N GLY A 116 5.74 -15.51 -2.03
CA GLY A 116 7.10 -15.06 -1.81
C GLY A 116 7.28 -14.65 -0.35
N THR A 117 8.54 -14.51 0.07
CA THR A 117 8.87 -13.92 1.37
C THR A 117 9.76 -12.71 1.14
N HIS A 118 9.53 -11.67 1.94
CA HIS A 118 10.31 -10.45 1.87
C HIS A 118 10.45 -9.83 3.26
N SER A 119 11.37 -8.88 3.37
CA SER A 119 11.60 -8.08 4.57
C SER A 119 11.73 -6.61 4.22
N GLU A 120 11.39 -5.74 5.16
CA GLU A 120 11.35 -4.28 4.94
C GLU A 120 11.90 -3.55 6.15
N PHE A 121 13.00 -2.83 5.99
CA PHE A 121 13.71 -2.17 7.09
C PHE A 121 14.01 -0.71 6.81
N HIS A 122 13.91 0.13 7.82
CA HIS A 122 14.47 1.47 7.79
C HIS A 122 16.00 1.35 7.95
N PRO A 123 16.83 1.69 6.94
CA PRO A 123 18.28 1.53 7.01
C PRO A 123 18.89 2.29 8.19
N GLY A 124 19.72 1.62 8.98
CA GLY A 124 20.33 2.15 10.21
C GLY A 124 21.35 3.28 10.06
N ARG A 125 21.55 3.85 8.87
CA ARG A 125 22.39 5.03 8.63
C ARG A 125 21.55 6.13 7.98
N ALA A 126 21.14 7.13 8.75
CA ALA A 126 20.42 8.30 8.25
C ALA A 126 21.29 9.57 8.28
N SER A 127 21.36 10.27 7.15
CA SER A 127 21.62 11.71 7.14
C SER A 127 20.31 12.44 7.47
N ARG A 128 20.31 13.07 8.66
CA ARG A 128 19.53 14.24 9.13
C ARG A 128 17.99 14.22 9.25
N CYS A 129 17.21 13.30 8.68
CA CYS A 129 15.77 13.24 8.95
C CYS A 129 15.28 11.80 9.19
N THR A 130 15.07 11.45 10.46
CA THR A 130 14.93 10.08 10.96
C THR A 130 13.47 9.71 11.25
N CYS A 131 12.65 9.59 10.21
CA CYS A 131 11.36 8.90 10.25
C CYS A 131 11.10 8.33 8.86
N CYS A 132 11.10 7.01 8.71
CA CYS A 132 10.61 6.40 7.48
C CYS A 132 9.09 6.44 7.56
N LYS A 133 8.48 7.31 6.76
CA LYS A 133 7.03 7.32 6.59
C LYS A 133 6.73 6.57 5.30
N SER A 134 6.14 5.38 5.39
CA SER A 134 5.75 4.59 4.24
C SER A 134 4.24 4.41 4.21
N GLY A 135 3.64 4.63 3.03
CA GLY A 135 2.29 4.16 2.75
C GLY A 135 2.39 2.79 2.11
N SER A 136 1.80 1.76 2.72
CA SER A 136 1.66 0.44 2.09
C SER A 136 0.21 0.21 1.69
N PHE A 137 0.00 -0.08 0.42
CA PHE A 137 -1.30 -0.39 -0.16
C PHE A 137 -1.26 -1.84 -0.63
N SER A 138 -2.17 -2.66 -0.13
CA SER A 138 -2.35 -4.02 -0.64
C SER A 138 -3.61 -4.08 -1.47
N LEU A 139 -3.43 -4.38 -2.76
CA LEU A 139 -4.49 -4.69 -3.70
C LEU A 139 -4.54 -6.20 -3.86
N THR A 140 -5.69 -6.80 -3.54
CA THR A 140 -5.93 -8.20 -3.89
C THR A 140 -6.58 -8.20 -5.27
N ARG A 141 -5.82 -8.59 -6.31
CA ARG A 141 -6.43 -8.92 -7.61
C ARG A 141 -7.37 -10.09 -7.39
N ALA A 142 -8.62 -9.96 -7.84
CA ALA A 142 -9.47 -11.13 -8.06
C ALA A 142 -8.68 -12.06 -9.00
N SER A 143 -8.34 -13.25 -8.48
CA SER A 143 -7.72 -14.39 -9.16
C SER A 143 -7.45 -14.20 -10.66
N CYS A 144 -6.21 -13.87 -11.02
CA CYS A 144 -5.73 -14.03 -12.39
C CYS A 144 -4.68 -15.16 -12.39
N PRO A 145 -4.93 -16.31 -13.03
CA PRO A 145 -4.10 -17.51 -12.93
C PRO A 145 -2.77 -17.46 -13.72
N THR A 146 -2.41 -16.30 -14.26
CA THR A 146 -1.18 -16.02 -15.01
C THR A 146 -0.68 -14.65 -14.52
N THR A 147 0.53 -14.42 -14.00
CA THR A 147 1.88 -14.89 -14.33
C THR A 147 2.88 -14.43 -13.24
N SER A 148 4.03 -15.12 -13.17
CA SER A 148 5.29 -14.86 -12.42
C SER A 148 5.41 -15.27 -10.93
N SER A 149 6.66 -15.60 -10.56
CA SER A 149 7.18 -15.62 -9.19
C SER A 149 7.02 -14.25 -8.53
N ALA A 150 7.23 -14.18 -7.21
CA ALA A 150 7.39 -12.90 -6.54
C ALA A 150 8.40 -12.05 -7.31
N ALA A 151 8.02 -10.81 -7.60
CA ALA A 151 8.87 -9.88 -8.31
C ALA A 151 8.51 -8.45 -7.92
N SER A 152 9.52 -7.62 -7.77
CA SER A 152 9.37 -6.21 -7.46
C SER A 152 9.92 -5.31 -8.55
N ARG A 153 9.29 -4.14 -8.68
CA ARG A 153 9.71 -3.08 -9.57
C ARG A 153 9.61 -1.73 -8.88
N LYS A 154 10.64 -0.92 -8.99
CA LYS A 154 10.62 0.49 -8.57
C LYS A 154 10.20 1.39 -9.71
N GLN A 155 9.54 2.48 -9.36
CA GLN A 155 9.21 3.58 -10.26
C GLN A 155 9.46 4.91 -9.54
N ASN A 156 10.05 5.86 -10.27
CA ASN A 156 10.08 7.25 -9.84
C ASN A 156 8.67 7.82 -10.03
N VAL A 157 8.08 8.40 -8.99
CA VAL A 157 6.73 8.97 -9.07
C VAL A 157 6.78 10.45 -9.53
N GLY A 158 7.98 11.03 -9.66
CA GLY A 158 8.21 12.45 -9.95
C GLY A 158 8.50 12.84 -11.41
N GLU A 159 8.52 11.91 -12.38
CA GLU A 159 8.89 12.23 -13.78
C GLU A 159 7.71 12.39 -14.74
N GLU A 160 6.44 12.22 -14.31
CA GLU A 160 5.28 12.21 -15.22
C GLU A 160 4.16 13.19 -14.79
N CYS A 161 4.56 14.40 -14.38
CA CYS A 161 3.67 15.56 -14.25
C CYS A 161 4.41 16.81 -14.76
N ALA A 162 4.52 16.95 -16.08
CA ALA A 162 4.87 18.18 -16.77
C ALA A 162 3.82 18.45 -17.86
#